data_AF-A0AAE8QR04-F1
#
_entry.id   AF-A0AAE8QR04-F1
#
_cell.length_a   1.000
_cell.length_b   1.000
_cell.length_c   1.000
_cell.angle_alpha   90.00
_cell.angle_beta   90.00
_cell.angle_gamma   90.00
#
_symmetry.space_group_name_H-M   'P 1'
#
loop_
_entity.id
_entity.type
_entity.pdbx_description
1 polymer ?
#
loop_
_entity_poly.entity_id
_entity_poly.type
_entity_poly.pdbx_seq_one_letter_code
_entity_poly.pdbx_strand_id
1 'polypeptide(L)'
;MNLEKNVQLKQPKYQQIAIDLASKIVERKYSIGDKIYARSSLASQYNVSAETARRAIAVLQDLEIVEASKGSGVIIKSYEKAAQFVRQFHDVQSIHEIQNELLTSIQKQHHELINLQDKAKQLISRTEHYRSVNPFIPYQLEMTAESPCIHQTVQALNFWQNTSSTIVGIRRGNELLLSPGPYVSFEEGDIIYFVGNDESFARVQSFLYPN
;
A
#
# COMPACT_ATOMS: atom_id res chain seq x y z
N MET A 1 14.70 -3.39 14.28
CA MET A 1 13.25 -3.22 14.06
C MET A 1 12.60 -4.56 14.35
N ASN A 2 12.06 -4.72 15.57
CA ASN A 2 11.54 -6.01 16.04
C ASN A 2 10.24 -6.33 15.32
N LEU A 3 10.22 -7.43 14.57
CA LEU A 3 8.99 -8.03 14.08
C LEU A 3 8.18 -8.51 15.28
N GLU A 4 7.06 -7.84 15.55
CA GLU A 4 6.08 -8.33 16.49
C GLU A 4 5.63 -9.72 16.04
N LYS A 5 5.80 -10.69 16.94
CA LYS A 5 5.38 -12.08 16.77
C LYS A 5 3.93 -12.08 16.31
N ASN A 6 3.69 -12.67 15.14
CA ASN A 6 2.38 -12.99 14.61
C ASN A 6 1.71 -13.97 15.60
N VAL A 7 0.99 -13.45 16.59
CA VAL A 7 0.21 -14.28 17.51
C VAL A 7 -0.99 -14.76 16.70
N GLN A 8 -0.83 -15.90 16.03
CA GLN A 8 -1.98 -16.69 15.61
C GLN A 8 -2.74 -17.08 16.88
N LEU A 9 -3.73 -16.29 17.26
CA LEU A 9 -4.73 -16.65 18.25
C LEU A 9 -5.61 -17.74 17.61
N LYS A 10 -5.04 -18.93 17.47
CA LYS A 10 -5.77 -20.12 17.07
C LYS A 10 -6.80 -20.35 18.16
N GLN A 11 -8.05 -20.03 17.84
CA GLN A 11 -9.13 -20.05 18.81
C GLN A 11 -9.17 -21.40 19.52
N PRO A 12 -9.14 -21.42 20.85
CA PRO A 12 -9.25 -22.65 21.59
C PRO A 12 -10.56 -23.36 21.24
N LYS A 13 -10.48 -24.65 20.87
CA LYS A 13 -11.64 -25.46 20.48
C LYS A 13 -12.78 -25.42 21.51
N TYR A 14 -12.48 -25.29 22.80
CA TYR A 14 -13.49 -25.20 23.85
C TYR A 14 -14.32 -23.91 23.78
N GLN A 15 -13.74 -22.78 23.35
CA GLN A 15 -14.49 -21.53 23.18
C GLN A 15 -15.45 -21.65 22.00
N GLN A 16 -15.00 -22.20 20.87
CA GLN A 16 -15.84 -22.44 19.70
C GLN A 16 -17.06 -23.30 20.03
N ILE A 17 -16.88 -24.37 20.82
CA ILE A 17 -17.98 -25.21 21.30
C ILE A 17 -18.92 -24.44 22.22
N ALA A 18 -18.41 -23.57 23.10
CA ALA A 18 -19.24 -22.75 23.98
C ALA A 18 -20.12 -21.79 23.19
N ILE A 19 -19.59 -21.16 22.14
CA ILE A 19 -20.33 -20.21 21.30
C ILE A 19 -21.37 -20.91 20.43
N ASP A 20 -21.02 -22.05 19.84
CA ASP A 20 -21.99 -22.83 19.07
C ASP A 20 -23.15 -23.32 19.96
N LEU A 21 -22.84 -23.77 21.18
CA LEU A 21 -23.86 -24.14 22.15
C LEU A 21 -24.70 -22.92 22.59
N ALA A 22 -24.08 -21.77 22.85
CA ALA A 22 -24.80 -20.53 23.16
C ALA A 22 -25.69 -20.06 22.00
N SER A 23 -25.23 -20.19 20.76
CA SER A 23 -26.00 -19.85 19.56
C SER A 23 -27.23 -20.74 19.40
N LYS A 24 -27.09 -22.06 19.62
CA LYS A 24 -28.20 -23.02 19.64
C LYS A 24 -29.22 -22.73 20.76
N ILE A 25 -28.76 -22.22 21.90
CA ILE A 25 -29.62 -21.75 22.99
C ILE A 25 -30.41 -20.51 22.53
N VAL A 26 -29.76 -19.54 21.88
CA VAL A 26 -30.40 -18.31 21.36
C VAL A 26 -31.43 -18.60 20.26
N GLU A 27 -31.18 -19.59 19.41
CA GLU A 27 -32.11 -20.07 18.38
C GLU A 27 -33.39 -20.72 18.94
N ARG A 28 -33.58 -20.73 20.28
CA ARG A 28 -34.73 -21.31 21.00
C ARG A 28 -34.97 -22.79 20.70
N LYS A 29 -33.91 -23.55 20.38
CA LYS A 29 -33.99 -25.01 20.21
C LYS A 29 -34.24 -25.78 21.51
N TYR A 30 -34.13 -25.09 22.65
CA TYR A 30 -34.30 -25.62 24.01
C TYR A 30 -35.02 -24.58 24.86
N SER A 31 -35.78 -25.00 25.87
CA SER A 31 -36.48 -24.17 26.86
C SER A 31 -35.62 -23.90 28.12
N ILE A 32 -35.85 -22.80 28.85
CA ILE A 32 -35.23 -22.58 30.17
C ILE A 32 -35.67 -23.71 31.10
N GLY A 33 -34.71 -24.32 31.80
CA GLY A 33 -34.95 -25.51 32.62
C GLY A 33 -34.84 -26.84 31.89
N ASP A 34 -34.73 -26.86 30.55
CA ASP A 34 -34.48 -28.10 29.82
C ASP A 34 -33.09 -28.65 30.14
N LYS A 35 -33.05 -29.97 30.31
CA LYS A 35 -31.81 -30.72 30.47
C LYS A 35 -31.27 -31.09 29.10
N ILE A 36 -30.15 -30.48 28.74
CA ILE A 36 -29.41 -30.77 27.53
C ILE A 36 -28.11 -31.49 27.83
N TYR A 37 -27.82 -32.50 27.01
CA TYR A 37 -26.55 -33.20 26.81
C TYR A 37 -25.73 -33.59 28.06
N ALA A 38 -25.37 -34.87 28.16
CA ALA A 38 -24.33 -35.31 29.09
C ALA A 38 -22.94 -34.87 28.59
N ARG A 39 -21.99 -34.65 29.52
CA ARG A 39 -20.59 -34.28 29.22
C ARG A 39 -19.93 -35.21 28.18
N SER A 40 -20.28 -36.51 28.22
CA SER A 40 -19.83 -37.53 27.28
C SER A 40 -20.48 -37.40 25.89
N SER A 41 -21.78 -37.09 25.82
CA SER A 41 -22.49 -36.88 24.57
C SER A 41 -21.96 -35.67 23.81
N LEU A 42 -21.63 -34.58 24.54
CA LEU A 42 -21.07 -33.37 23.95
C LEU A 42 -19.67 -33.63 23.37
N ALA A 43 -18.83 -34.38 24.10
CA ALA A 43 -17.50 -34.76 23.62
C ALA A 43 -17.56 -35.58 22.31
N SER A 44 -18.52 -36.51 22.20
CA SER A 44 -18.72 -37.32 21.00
C SER A 44 -19.26 -36.50 19.82
N GLN A 45 -20.24 -35.61 20.03
CA GLN A 45 -20.82 -34.78 18.97
C GLN A 45 -19.82 -33.82 18.34
N TYR A 46 -18.96 -33.19 19.15
CA TYR A 46 -17.97 -32.23 18.68
C TYR A 46 -16.61 -32.87 18.37
N ASN A 47 -16.50 -34.20 18.47
CA ASN A 47 -15.26 -34.96 18.26
C ASN A 47 -14.06 -34.37 19.03
N VAL A 48 -14.27 -34.09 20.33
CA VAL A 48 -13.26 -33.51 21.22
C VAL A 48 -13.05 -34.35 22.48
N SER A 49 -11.95 -34.11 23.20
CA SER A 49 -11.72 -34.76 24.49
C SER A 49 -12.78 -34.35 25.52
N ALA A 50 -13.08 -35.25 26.45
CA ALA A 50 -14.03 -34.99 27.55
C ALA A 50 -13.66 -33.73 28.36
N GLU A 51 -12.36 -33.44 28.52
CA GLU A 51 -11.91 -32.23 29.21
C GLU A 51 -12.16 -30.95 28.40
N THR A 52 -12.08 -31.00 27.06
CA THR A 52 -12.41 -29.86 26.21
C THR A 52 -13.90 -29.52 26.27
N ALA A 53 -14.76 -30.54 26.23
CA ALA A 53 -16.20 -30.37 26.42
C ALA A 53 -16.54 -29.86 27.83
N ARG A 54 -15.84 -30.37 28.86
CA ARG A 54 -15.98 -29.89 30.24
C ARG A 54 -15.62 -28.41 30.37
N ARG A 55 -14.51 -27.98 29.76
CA ARG A 55 -14.09 -26.57 29.73
C ARG A 55 -15.08 -25.68 29.00
N ALA A 56 -15.65 -26.15 27.89
CA ALA A 56 -16.68 -25.39 27.16
C ALA A 56 -17.94 -25.15 28.02
N ILE A 57 -18.40 -26.19 28.73
CA ILE A 57 -19.54 -26.09 29.66
C ILE A 57 -19.20 -25.19 30.85
N ALA A 58 -17.97 -25.29 31.38
CA ALA A 58 -17.52 -24.44 32.49
C ALA A 58 -17.57 -22.95 32.13
N VAL A 59 -17.11 -22.57 30.93
CA VAL A 59 -17.20 -21.17 30.44
C VAL A 59 -18.65 -20.68 30.41
N LEU A 60 -19.58 -21.51 29.92
CA LEU A 60 -21.00 -21.16 29.89
C LEU A 60 -21.63 -21.10 31.29
N GLN A 61 -21.11 -21.90 32.22
CA GLN A 61 -21.54 -21.90 33.61
C GLN A 61 -21.05 -20.65 34.36
N ASP A 62 -19.80 -20.25 34.13
CA ASP A 62 -19.20 -19.03 34.72
C ASP A 62 -19.95 -17.77 34.25
N LEU A 63 -20.46 -17.79 33.01
CA LEU A 63 -21.30 -16.73 32.44
C LEU A 63 -22.78 -16.85 32.84
N GLU A 64 -23.14 -17.81 33.70
CA GLU A 64 -24.49 -18.09 34.17
C GLU A 64 -25.52 -18.36 33.05
N ILE A 65 -25.04 -18.81 31.89
CA ILE A 65 -25.89 -19.19 30.76
C ILE A 65 -26.49 -20.58 31.03
N VAL A 66 -25.71 -21.46 31.65
CA VAL A 66 -26.11 -22.83 31.99
C VAL A 66 -25.70 -23.23 33.41
N GLU A 67 -26.30 -24.28 33.95
CA GLU A 67 -25.96 -24.89 35.23
C GLU A 67 -25.70 -26.38 35.07
N ALA A 68 -24.57 -26.87 35.58
CA ALA A 68 -24.21 -28.28 35.53
C ALA A 68 -24.80 -29.04 36.74
N SER A 69 -25.76 -29.94 36.50
CA SER A 69 -26.35 -30.77 37.57
C SER A 69 -25.53 -32.05 37.79
N LYS A 70 -25.26 -32.40 39.06
CA LYS A 70 -24.52 -33.62 39.42
C LYS A 70 -25.26 -34.86 38.89
N GLY A 71 -24.73 -35.46 37.83
CA GLY A 71 -25.17 -36.74 37.28
C GLY A 71 -26.26 -36.69 36.20
N SER A 72 -26.83 -35.52 35.86
CA SER A 72 -28.04 -35.45 35.01
C SER A 72 -27.99 -34.52 33.78
N GLY A 73 -26.88 -33.82 33.52
CA GLY A 73 -26.72 -32.98 32.32
C GLY A 73 -26.57 -31.48 32.62
N VAL A 74 -26.74 -30.65 31.59
CA VAL A 74 -26.62 -29.20 31.62
C VAL A 74 -28.01 -28.57 31.54
N ILE A 75 -28.33 -27.62 32.41
CA ILE A 75 -29.63 -26.94 32.47
C ILE A 75 -29.47 -25.50 31.98
N ILE A 76 -30.35 -25.02 31.11
CA ILE A 76 -30.31 -23.64 30.61
C ILE A 76 -30.92 -22.68 31.65
N LYS A 77 -30.19 -21.62 32.00
CA LYS A 77 -30.65 -20.56 32.92
C LYS A 77 -31.16 -19.31 32.21
N SER A 78 -30.45 -18.82 31.20
CA SER A 78 -30.78 -17.53 30.57
C SER A 78 -30.42 -17.48 29.09
N TYR A 79 -31.39 -17.11 28.25
CA TYR A 79 -31.16 -16.79 26.84
C TYR A 79 -30.51 -15.42 26.65
N GLU A 80 -30.81 -14.47 27.53
CA GLU A 80 -30.36 -13.09 27.37
C GLU A 80 -28.83 -13.01 27.50
N LYS A 81 -28.28 -13.72 28.50
CA LYS A 81 -26.83 -13.87 28.68
C LYS A 81 -26.18 -14.63 27.52
N ALA A 82 -26.85 -15.66 26.99
CA ALA A 82 -26.39 -16.38 25.81
C ALA A 82 -26.28 -15.46 24.59
N ALA A 83 -27.30 -14.64 24.34
CA ALA A 83 -27.33 -13.68 23.24
C ALA A 83 -26.26 -12.60 23.40
N GLN A 84 -26.02 -12.13 24.62
CA GLN A 84 -24.95 -11.17 24.90
C GLN A 84 -23.56 -11.76 24.63
N PHE A 85 -23.32 -13.00 25.06
CA PHE A 85 -22.06 -13.69 24.84
C PHE A 85 -21.77 -13.92 23.35
N VAL A 86 -22.77 -14.36 22.57
CA VAL A 86 -22.63 -14.57 21.12
C VAL A 86 -22.33 -13.25 20.40
N ARG A 87 -23.03 -12.15 20.74
CA ARG A 87 -22.78 -10.82 20.16
C ARG A 87 -21.36 -10.33 20.44
N GLN A 88 -20.95 -10.33 21.71
CA GLN A 88 -19.63 -9.86 22.10
C GLN A 88 -18.50 -10.65 21.43
N PHE A 89 -18.70 -11.95 21.22
CA PHE A 89 -17.73 -12.78 20.53
C PHE A 89 -17.65 -12.46 19.03
N HIS A 90 -18.79 -12.27 18.35
CA HIS A 90 -18.82 -11.86 16.94
C HIS A 90 -18.19 -10.50 16.72
N ASP A 91 -18.42 -9.53 17.62
CA ASP A 91 -17.86 -8.19 17.51
C ASP A 91 -16.31 -8.23 17.53
N VAL A 92 -15.72 -9.00 18.45
CA VAL A 92 -14.26 -9.14 18.55
C VAL A 92 -13.67 -9.88 17.34
N GLN A 93 -14.36 -10.89 16.81
CA GLN A 93 -13.91 -11.56 15.59
C GLN A 93 -13.93 -10.62 14.38
N SER A 94 -15.00 -9.82 14.22
CA SER A 94 -15.15 -8.90 13.10
C SER A 94 -14.03 -7.86 13.03
N ILE A 95 -13.60 -7.32 14.19
CA ILE A 95 -12.50 -6.35 14.23
C ILE A 95 -11.19 -6.98 13.80
N HIS A 96 -10.91 -8.22 14.22
CA HIS A 96 -9.69 -8.91 13.85
C HIS A 96 -9.68 -9.31 12.36
N GLU A 97 -10.84 -9.70 11.81
CA GLU A 97 -11.00 -9.93 10.37
C GLU A 97 -10.71 -8.66 9.57
N ILE A 98 -11.32 -7.54 9.95
CA ILE A 98 -11.07 -6.22 9.33
C ILE A 98 -9.59 -5.85 9.43
N GLN A 99 -8.95 -6.06 10.59
CA GLN A 99 -7.53 -5.78 10.78
C GLN A 99 -6.65 -6.63 9.84
N ASN A 100 -6.95 -7.92 9.71
CA ASN A 100 -6.20 -8.82 8.82
C ASN A 100 -6.40 -8.48 7.34
N GLU A 101 -7.62 -8.14 6.95
CA GLU A 101 -7.93 -7.67 5.60
C GLU A 101 -7.18 -6.38 5.28
N LEU A 102 -7.16 -5.43 6.21
CA LEU A 102 -6.45 -4.16 6.08
C LEU A 102 -4.94 -4.39 5.92
N LEU A 103 -4.32 -5.20 6.77
CA LEU A 103 -2.90 -5.51 6.67
C LEU A 103 -2.55 -6.19 5.34
N THR A 104 -3.38 -7.12 4.89
CA THR A 104 -3.22 -7.80 3.61
C THR A 104 -3.35 -6.82 2.44
N SER A 105 -4.30 -5.88 2.51
CA SER A 105 -4.50 -4.84 1.50
C SER A 105 -3.30 -3.90 1.39
N ILE A 106 -2.76 -3.45 2.53
CA ILE A 106 -1.54 -2.62 2.58
C ILE A 106 -0.36 -3.35 1.93
N GLN A 107 -0.16 -4.63 2.24
CA GLN A 107 0.91 -5.43 1.64
C GLN A 107 0.77 -5.54 0.11
N LYS A 108 -0.46 -5.76 -0.38
CA LYS A 108 -0.75 -5.77 -1.82
C LYS A 108 -0.44 -4.43 -2.48
N GLN A 109 -0.88 -3.31 -1.90
CA GLN A 109 -0.60 -1.98 -2.43
C GLN A 109 0.91 -1.69 -2.50
N HIS A 110 1.67 -2.08 -1.46
CA HIS A 110 3.11 -1.89 -1.47
C HIS A 110 3.79 -2.68 -2.60
N HIS A 111 3.33 -3.90 -2.89
CA HIS A 111 3.83 -4.69 -4.01
C HIS A 111 3.51 -4.04 -5.38
N GLU A 112 2.29 -3.54 -5.55
CA GLU A 112 1.89 -2.80 -6.76
C GLU A 112 2.73 -1.54 -6.96
N LEU A 113 3.02 -0.80 -5.89
CA LEU A 113 3.88 0.39 -5.95
C LEU A 113 5.32 0.06 -6.37
N ILE A 114 5.90 -1.03 -5.84
CA ILE A 114 7.23 -1.50 -6.26
C ILE A 114 7.20 -1.86 -7.75
N ASN A 115 6.19 -2.62 -8.19
CA ASN A 115 6.04 -3.00 -9.58
C ASN A 115 5.89 -1.77 -10.51
N LEU A 116 5.13 -0.77 -10.08
CA LEU A 116 5.00 0.49 -10.81
C LEU A 116 6.33 1.23 -10.88
N GLN A 117 7.08 1.29 -9.78
CA GLN A 117 8.42 1.89 -9.76
C GLN A 117 9.38 1.19 -10.73
N ASP A 118 9.36 -0.14 -10.77
CA ASP A 118 10.20 -0.90 -11.70
C ASP A 118 9.80 -0.69 -13.16
N LYS A 119 8.49 -0.61 -13.45
CA LYS A 119 8.00 -0.23 -14.79
C LYS A 119 8.42 1.18 -15.17
N ALA A 120 8.34 2.14 -14.24
CA ALA A 120 8.80 3.50 -14.48
C ALA A 120 10.31 3.53 -14.75
N LYS A 121 11.12 2.80 -13.98
CA LYS A 121 12.57 2.63 -14.25
C LYS A 121 12.82 2.00 -15.61
N GLN A 122 12.06 0.98 -16.00
CA GLN A 122 12.18 0.36 -17.33
C GLN A 122 11.77 1.30 -18.45
N LEU A 123 10.74 2.13 -18.26
CA LEU A 123 10.37 3.17 -19.23
C LEU A 123 11.49 4.19 -19.36
N ILE A 124 12.00 4.70 -18.24
CA ILE A 124 13.11 5.64 -18.20
C ILE A 124 14.34 5.02 -18.87
N SER A 125 14.74 3.80 -18.53
CA SER A 125 15.91 3.15 -19.13
C SER A 125 15.71 2.79 -20.60
N ARG A 126 14.49 2.48 -21.05
CA ARG A 126 14.16 2.34 -22.48
C ARG A 126 14.23 3.69 -23.21
N THR A 127 13.80 4.78 -22.59
CA THR A 127 13.98 6.12 -23.15
C THR A 127 15.44 6.59 -23.11
N GLU A 128 16.23 6.19 -22.12
CA GLU A 128 17.67 6.46 -22.01
C GLU A 128 18.49 5.65 -23.02
N HIS A 129 18.12 4.39 -23.27
CA HIS A 129 18.68 3.65 -24.40
C HIS A 129 18.28 4.30 -25.73
N TYR A 130 17.07 4.83 -25.85
CA TYR A 130 16.69 5.67 -27.00
C TYR A 130 17.60 6.92 -27.16
N ARG A 131 18.08 7.52 -26.06
CA ARG A 131 19.06 8.63 -26.09
C ARG A 131 20.44 8.18 -26.58
N SER A 132 20.93 7.01 -26.14
CA SER A 132 22.22 6.48 -26.60
C SER A 132 22.21 6.00 -28.06
N VAL A 133 21.04 5.63 -28.61
CA VAL A 133 20.93 5.24 -30.03
C VAL A 133 20.54 6.41 -30.96
N ASN A 134 20.04 7.53 -30.42
CA ASN A 134 19.76 8.76 -31.18
C ASN A 134 20.57 9.98 -30.65
N PRO A 135 21.81 10.17 -31.12
CA PRO A 135 22.65 11.33 -30.80
C PRO A 135 22.08 12.71 -31.23
N PHE A 136 20.84 12.77 -31.72
CA PHE A 136 20.19 13.97 -32.26
C PHE A 136 19.01 14.48 -31.43
N ILE A 137 18.79 13.99 -30.20
CA ILE A 137 17.79 14.59 -29.30
C ILE A 137 18.45 15.79 -28.58
N PRO A 138 18.13 17.04 -28.94
CA PRO A 138 18.72 18.20 -28.29
C PRO A 138 18.18 18.39 -26.87
N TYR A 139 19.05 18.77 -25.94
CA TYR A 139 18.69 19.39 -24.68
C TYR A 139 17.96 20.70 -24.94
N GLN A 140 16.98 21.01 -24.08
CA GLN A 140 16.24 22.27 -24.14
C GLN A 140 16.53 23.09 -22.90
N LEU A 141 16.78 24.39 -23.08
CA LEU A 141 16.91 25.34 -21.99
C LEU A 141 16.16 26.62 -22.35
N GLU A 142 15.36 27.11 -21.41
CA GLU A 142 14.63 28.36 -21.54
C GLU A 142 15.48 29.53 -21.04
N MET A 143 15.52 30.60 -21.81
CA MET A 143 16.17 31.86 -21.48
C MET A 143 15.25 32.70 -20.59
N THR A 144 15.63 32.91 -19.33
CA THR A 144 14.94 33.80 -18.38
C THR A 144 15.69 35.12 -18.29
N ALA A 145 15.01 36.19 -17.86
CA ALA A 145 15.56 37.54 -17.69
C ALA A 145 16.82 37.62 -16.80
N GLU A 146 17.11 36.57 -16.03
CA GLU A 146 18.27 36.46 -15.16
C GLU A 146 19.57 36.15 -15.93
N SER A 147 19.46 35.74 -17.20
CA SER A 147 20.64 35.41 -18.01
C SER A 147 21.35 36.67 -18.50
N PRO A 148 22.65 36.88 -18.18
CA PRO A 148 23.44 38.00 -18.72
C PRO A 148 23.70 37.89 -20.23
N CYS A 149 23.36 36.74 -20.84
CA CYS A 149 23.56 36.45 -22.25
C CYS A 149 22.39 36.89 -23.14
N ILE A 150 21.33 37.49 -22.58
CA ILE A 150 20.21 38.05 -23.34
C ILE A 150 20.70 39.20 -24.23
N HIS A 151 20.16 39.29 -25.44
CA HIS A 151 20.53 40.20 -26.53
C HIS A 151 21.95 40.01 -27.10
N GLN A 152 22.72 39.03 -26.63
CA GLN A 152 24.01 38.69 -27.23
C GLN A 152 23.82 37.66 -28.34
N THR A 153 24.65 37.75 -29.39
CA THR A 153 24.61 36.80 -30.51
C THR A 153 25.33 35.49 -30.17
N VAL A 154 24.92 34.40 -30.81
CA VAL A 154 25.58 33.08 -30.67
C VAL A 154 27.09 33.18 -30.94
N GLN A 155 27.50 34.00 -31.92
CA GLN A 155 28.91 34.26 -32.22
C GLN A 155 29.61 35.06 -31.12
N ALA A 156 29.00 36.12 -30.59
CA ALA A 156 29.61 36.93 -29.52
C ALA A 156 29.88 36.10 -28.27
N LEU A 157 28.99 35.14 -27.98
CA LEU A 157 29.08 34.24 -26.84
C LEU A 157 30.07 33.08 -27.04
N ASN A 158 30.59 32.87 -28.26
CA ASN A 158 31.41 31.72 -28.62
C ASN A 158 30.84 30.41 -28.04
N PHE A 159 29.51 30.22 -28.16
CA PHE A 159 28.75 29.24 -27.40
C PHE A 159 29.36 27.83 -27.45
N TRP A 160 29.72 27.37 -28.65
CA TRP A 160 30.34 26.06 -28.84
C TRP A 160 31.72 25.95 -28.16
N GLN A 161 32.55 26.98 -28.19
CA GLN A 161 33.88 26.96 -27.56
C GLN A 161 33.78 26.93 -26.03
N ASN A 162 32.82 27.66 -25.47
CA ASN A 162 32.63 27.75 -24.02
C ASN A 162 31.88 26.55 -23.42
N THR A 163 30.96 25.94 -24.18
CA THR A 163 30.06 24.90 -23.66
C THR A 163 30.32 23.51 -24.26
N SER A 164 31.13 23.43 -25.31
CA SER A 164 31.33 22.22 -26.13
C SER A 164 30.01 21.62 -26.63
N SER A 165 29.01 22.48 -26.87
CA SER A 165 27.65 22.09 -27.24
C SER A 165 27.23 22.81 -28.52
N THR A 166 26.54 22.10 -29.41
CA THR A 166 26.10 22.62 -30.72
C THR A 166 24.63 22.98 -30.65
N ILE A 167 24.28 24.21 -31.01
CA ILE A 167 22.88 24.66 -31.06
C ILE A 167 22.24 24.11 -32.34
N VAL A 168 21.14 23.38 -32.18
CA VAL A 168 20.35 22.78 -33.26
C VAL A 168 19.17 23.67 -33.64
N GLY A 169 18.62 24.42 -32.69
CA GLY A 169 17.51 25.33 -32.95
C GLY A 169 17.24 26.29 -31.80
N ILE A 170 16.51 27.36 -32.08
CA ILE A 170 15.98 28.30 -31.09
C ILE A 170 14.50 28.48 -31.38
N ARG A 171 13.64 28.25 -30.38
CA ARG A 171 12.20 28.51 -30.49
C ARG A 171 11.86 29.81 -29.78
N ARG A 172 11.27 30.75 -30.52
CA ARG A 172 10.78 32.04 -30.03
C ARG A 172 9.27 32.06 -30.13
N GLY A 173 8.59 31.89 -28.99
CA GLY A 173 7.13 31.73 -28.98
C GLY A 173 6.68 30.56 -29.84
N ASN A 174 5.99 30.84 -30.95
CA ASN A 174 5.50 29.83 -31.91
C ASN A 174 6.43 29.56 -33.10
N GLU A 175 7.52 30.32 -33.26
CA GLU A 175 8.46 30.14 -34.37
C GLU A 175 9.66 29.30 -33.91
N LEU A 176 10.02 28.28 -34.70
CA LEU A 176 11.21 27.46 -34.47
C LEU A 176 12.24 27.77 -35.55
N LEU A 177 13.34 28.41 -35.15
CA LEU A 177 14.50 28.65 -35.99
C LEU A 177 15.43 27.43 -35.91
N LEU A 178 15.48 26.64 -36.97
CA LEU A 178 16.41 25.51 -37.09
C LEU A 178 17.78 26.01 -37.57
N SER A 179 18.85 25.45 -37.00
CA SER A 179 20.24 25.78 -37.31
C SER A 179 20.51 27.29 -37.31
N PRO A 180 20.38 27.97 -36.15
CA PRO A 180 20.56 29.40 -36.05
C PRO A 180 21.95 29.81 -36.53
N GLY A 181 22.01 30.83 -37.37
CA GLY A 181 23.27 31.39 -37.84
C GLY A 181 24.05 32.11 -36.72
N PRO A 182 25.33 32.45 -36.96
CA PRO A 182 26.20 33.10 -35.97
C PRO A 182 25.66 34.45 -35.47
N TYR A 183 24.81 35.11 -36.25
CA TYR A 183 24.26 36.44 -35.98
C TYR A 183 22.96 36.44 -35.16
N VAL A 184 22.40 35.26 -34.84
CA VAL A 184 21.15 35.17 -34.07
C VAL A 184 21.43 35.58 -32.63
N SER A 185 20.62 36.51 -32.10
CA SER A 185 20.65 36.93 -30.70
C SER A 185 19.62 36.19 -29.87
N PHE A 186 19.98 35.86 -28.63
CA PHE A 186 19.04 35.31 -27.66
C PHE A 186 18.12 36.38 -27.10
N GLU A 187 16.85 36.05 -26.93
CA GLU A 187 15.84 36.90 -26.30
C GLU A 187 15.23 36.20 -25.07
N GLU A 188 14.60 37.00 -24.21
CA GLU A 188 13.85 36.48 -23.07
C GLU A 188 12.68 35.61 -23.56
N GLY A 189 12.54 34.41 -22.99
CA GLY A 189 11.52 33.43 -23.39
C GLY A 189 11.92 32.54 -24.59
N ASP A 190 13.13 32.70 -25.13
CA ASP A 190 13.65 31.77 -26.14
C ASP A 190 13.93 30.38 -25.53
N ILE A 191 13.54 29.32 -26.24
CA ILE A 191 13.96 27.94 -25.91
C ILE A 191 15.09 27.51 -26.84
N ILE A 192 16.27 27.30 -26.28
CA ILE A 192 17.47 26.87 -26.99
C ILE A 192 17.52 25.34 -27.01
N TYR A 193 17.60 24.77 -28.21
CA TYR A 193 17.83 23.35 -28.45
C TYR A 193 19.31 23.11 -28.78
N PHE A 194 20.03 22.34 -27.97
CA PHE A 194 21.45 22.06 -28.19
C PHE A 194 21.82 20.59 -27.95
N VAL A 195 22.82 20.09 -28.66
CA VAL A 195 23.33 18.71 -28.55
C VAL A 195 24.77 18.74 -28.06
N GLY A 196 25.13 17.83 -27.17
CA GLY A 196 26.48 17.65 -26.67
C GLY A 196 26.61 16.41 -25.78
N ASN A 197 27.71 16.31 -25.02
CA ASN A 197 27.98 15.17 -24.14
C ASN A 197 27.11 15.20 -22.86
N ASP A 198 27.21 14.17 -22.00
CA ASP A 198 26.39 14.06 -20.79
C ASP A 198 26.53 15.25 -19.81
N GLU A 199 27.65 15.97 -19.88
CA GLU A 199 27.93 17.16 -19.07
C GLU A 199 27.55 18.49 -19.76
N SER A 200 27.11 18.44 -21.03
CA SER A 200 26.78 19.64 -21.81
C SER A 200 25.67 20.46 -21.19
N PHE A 201 24.64 19.82 -20.62
CA PHE A 201 23.54 20.54 -19.98
C PHE A 201 24.04 21.40 -18.81
N ALA A 202 24.86 20.82 -17.92
CA ALA A 202 25.41 21.52 -16.77
C ALA A 202 26.32 22.68 -17.19
N ARG A 203 27.18 22.48 -18.22
CA ARG A 203 28.04 23.56 -18.73
C ARG A 203 27.25 24.70 -19.35
N VAL A 204 26.24 24.38 -20.16
CA VAL A 204 25.37 25.40 -20.79
C VAL A 204 24.60 26.18 -19.73
N GLN A 205 24.07 25.50 -18.70
CA GLN A 205 23.37 26.16 -17.61
C GLN A 205 24.29 27.09 -16.82
N SER A 206 25.49 26.65 -16.43
CA SER A 206 26.48 27.48 -15.73
C SER A 206 26.98 28.66 -16.57
N PHE A 207 27.04 28.48 -17.89
CA PHE A 207 27.45 29.54 -18.82
C PHE A 207 26.38 30.61 -19.00
N LEU A 208 25.11 30.19 -19.11
CA LEU A 208 23.97 31.11 -19.30
C LEU A 208 23.47 31.71 -17.98
N TYR A 209 23.74 31.08 -16.84
CA TYR A 209 23.39 31.56 -15.50
C TYR A 209 24.59 31.43 -14.56
N PRO A 210 25.63 32.27 -14.74
CA PRO A 210 26.73 32.33 -13.79
C PRO A 210 26.21 32.91 -12.47
N ASN A 211 26.33 32.14 -11.39
CA ASN A 211 26.06 32.61 -10.01
C ASN A 211 26.97 33.78 -9.63
#